data_AF-A0A6A4BG73-F1
#
_entry.id   AF-A0A6A4BG73-F1
#
_cell.length_a   1.000
_cell.length_b   1.000
_cell.length_c   1.000
_cell.angle_alpha   90.00
_cell.angle_beta   90.00
_cell.angle_gamma   90.00
#
_symmetry.space_group_name_H-M   'P 1'
#
loop_
_entity.id
_entity.type
_entity.pdbx_description
1 polymer ?
#
loop_
_entity_poly.entity_id
_entity_poly.type
_entity_poly.pdbx_seq_one_letter_code
_entity_poly.pdbx_strand_id
1 'polypeptide(L)'
;MPLGTGSDGAIYAATATTECNSYLGRSCAANVVANSGSFNPRNGVTALSTVKAYSAISKYNPQAAMEWSKTKRNFGIGVLN
;
A
#
# COMPACT_ATOMS: atom_id res chain seq x y z
N MET A 1 -13.64 3.08 -10.33
CA MET A 1 -13.30 3.00 -8.90
C MET A 1 -12.21 1.95 -8.73
N PRO A 2 -11.04 2.27 -8.15
CA PRO A 2 -9.93 1.33 -7.96
C PRO A 2 -10.28 0.09 -7.12
N LEU A 3 -11.26 0.22 -6.22
CA LEU A 3 -11.86 -0.91 -5.52
C LEU A 3 -13.23 -1.23 -6.14
N GLY A 4 -13.63 -2.50 -6.18
CA GLY A 4 -15.01 -2.89 -6.50
C GLY A 4 -15.99 -2.48 -5.38
N THR A 5 -17.30 -2.41 -5.63
CA THR A 5 -18.31 -1.93 -4.67
C THR A 5 -18.67 -2.92 -3.54
N GLY A 6 -18.18 -4.16 -3.58
CA GLY A 6 -18.47 -5.17 -2.55
C GLY A 6 -17.85 -4.87 -1.18
N SER A 7 -18.20 -5.65 -0.16
CA SER A 7 -17.67 -5.52 1.21
C SER A 7 -16.61 -6.56 1.55
N ASP A 8 -16.38 -7.54 0.66
CA ASP A 8 -15.48 -8.66 0.93
C ASP A 8 -14.02 -8.22 0.93
N GLY A 9 -13.24 -8.91 1.78
CA GLY A 9 -11.81 -8.72 1.95
C GLY A 9 -11.43 -7.55 2.87
N ALA A 10 -10.13 -7.42 3.08
CA ALA A 10 -9.53 -6.35 3.87
C ALA A 10 -8.35 -5.76 3.11
N ILE A 11 -8.37 -4.44 2.92
CA ILE A 11 -7.32 -3.64 2.30
C ILE A 11 -7.08 -2.42 3.17
N TYR A 12 -5.82 -2.20 3.51
CA TYR A 12 -5.38 -0.94 4.06
C TYR A 12 -4.80 -0.07 2.94
N ALA A 13 -5.45 1.07 2.67
CA ALA A 13 -4.87 2.15 1.89
C ALA A 13 -4.51 3.26 2.87
N ALA A 14 -3.26 3.69 2.88
CA ALA A 14 -2.79 4.69 3.84
C ALA A 14 -3.51 6.02 3.61
N THR A 15 -4.43 6.36 4.52
CA THR A 15 -5.16 7.63 4.58
C THR A 15 -4.87 8.40 5.87
N ALA A 16 -4.35 7.72 6.91
CA ALA A 16 -4.01 8.30 8.21
C ALA A 16 -2.65 7.78 8.72
N THR A 17 -1.80 8.66 9.22
CA THR A 17 -0.43 8.33 9.67
C THR A 17 -0.38 7.63 11.02
N THR A 18 -1.43 7.73 11.84
CA THR A 18 -1.45 7.24 13.22
C THR A 18 -1.65 5.72 13.31
N GLU A 19 -2.50 5.13 12.47
CA GLU A 19 -2.81 3.69 12.54
C GLU A 19 -1.58 2.82 12.27
N CYS A 20 -0.82 3.11 11.21
CA CYS A 20 0.38 2.33 10.93
C CYS A 20 1.43 2.46 12.04
N ASN A 21 1.52 3.59 12.75
CA ASN A 21 2.42 3.69 13.89
C ASN A 21 2.00 2.72 15.01
N SER A 22 0.71 2.61 15.32
CA SER A 22 0.19 1.69 16.34
C SER A 22 0.34 0.20 15.99
N TYR A 23 0.22 -0.15 14.70
CA TYR A 23 0.28 -1.55 14.26
C TYR A 23 1.67 -2.00 13.82
N LEU A 24 2.41 -1.14 13.10
CA LEU A 24 3.67 -1.47 12.44
C LEU A 24 4.87 -0.72 13.02
N GLY A 25 4.67 0.21 13.95
CA GLY A 25 5.76 1.00 14.55
C GLY A 25 6.35 2.06 13.62
N ARG A 26 5.65 2.40 12.53
CA ARG A 26 6.08 3.38 11.53
C ARG A 26 4.89 3.98 10.77
N SER A 27 5.09 5.12 10.13
CA SER A 27 4.14 5.66 9.17
C SER A 27 4.04 4.78 7.92
N CYS A 28 2.86 4.78 7.28
CA CYS A 28 2.67 4.19 5.96
C CYS A 28 2.81 5.26 4.87
N ALA A 29 3.37 4.88 3.72
CA ALA A 29 3.42 5.73 2.54
C ALA A 29 2.06 5.76 1.84
N ALA A 30 1.58 6.95 1.50
CA ALA A 30 0.32 7.13 0.77
C ALA A 30 0.47 6.71 -0.71
N ASN A 31 -0.64 6.24 -1.29
CA ASN A 31 -0.73 6.01 -2.73
C ASN A 31 -1.01 7.33 -3.44
N VAL A 32 -0.54 7.45 -4.69
CA VAL A 32 -0.91 8.55 -5.59
C VAL A 32 -1.97 8.03 -6.55
N VAL A 33 -3.10 8.73 -6.62
CA VAL A 33 -4.16 8.47 -7.60
C VAL A 33 -4.24 9.64 -8.57
N ALA A 34 -4.01 9.39 -9.86
CA ALA A 34 -4.06 10.40 -10.92
C ALA A 34 -5.08 9.97 -11.97
N ASN A 35 -6.02 10.87 -12.32
CA ASN A 35 -7.12 10.60 -13.27
C ASN A 35 -7.86 9.28 -12.99
N SER A 36 -8.01 8.96 -11.70
CA SER A 36 -8.52 7.68 -11.19
C SER A 36 -9.59 7.92 -10.14
N GLY A 37 -10.43 6.93 -9.86
CA GLY A 37 -11.37 7.00 -8.74
C GLY A 37 -10.67 6.91 -7.38
N SER A 38 -11.42 7.08 -6.29
CA SER A 38 -10.88 7.06 -4.93
C SER A 38 -10.37 5.69 -4.49
N PHE A 39 -9.20 5.65 -3.84
CA PHE A 39 -8.62 4.43 -3.25
C PHE A 39 -8.64 4.51 -1.72
N ASN A 40 -9.81 4.18 -1.15
CA ASN A 40 -10.04 4.22 0.29
C ASN A 40 -9.81 2.84 0.94
N PRO A 41 -9.46 2.77 2.23
CA PRO A 41 -9.35 1.50 2.93
C PRO A 41 -10.69 0.77 3.04
N ARG A 42 -10.64 -0.56 3.15
CA ARG A 42 -11.76 -1.45 3.46
C ARG A 42 -11.32 -2.39 4.57
N ASN A 43 -11.99 -2.39 5.72
CA ASN A 43 -11.59 -3.23 6.86
C ASN A 43 -10.09 -3.07 7.19
N GLY A 44 -9.59 -1.82 7.15
CA GLY A 44 -8.16 -1.52 7.24
C GLY A 44 -7.49 -1.99 8.53
N VAL A 45 -8.22 -1.94 9.65
CA VAL A 45 -7.75 -2.47 10.94
C VAL A 45 -7.50 -3.97 10.87
N THR A 46 -8.38 -4.75 10.24
CA THR A 46 -8.20 -6.19 10.03
C THR A 46 -6.98 -6.50 9.17
N ALA A 47 -6.75 -5.70 8.13
CA ALA A 47 -5.56 -5.84 7.30
C ALA A 47 -4.28 -5.56 8.12
N LEU A 48 -4.25 -4.45 8.87
CA LEU A 48 -3.10 -4.06 9.69
C LEU A 48 -2.81 -5.05 10.83
N SER A 49 -3.84 -5.53 11.54
CA SER A 49 -3.67 -6.51 12.62
C SER A 49 -3.12 -7.84 12.09
N THR A 50 -3.55 -8.24 10.90
CA THR A 50 -3.07 -9.45 10.22
C THR A 50 -1.60 -9.28 9.81
N VAL A 51 -1.24 -8.20 9.11
CA VAL A 51 0.14 -8.02 8.63
C VAL A 51 1.16 -7.74 9.74
N LYS A 52 0.70 -7.23 10.90
CA LYS A 52 1.56 -7.01 12.09
C LYS A 52 2.27 -8.28 12.54
N ALA A 53 1.64 -9.45 12.40
CA ALA A 53 2.23 -10.73 12.75
C ALA A 53 3.43 -11.13 11.86
N TYR A 54 3.60 -10.47 10.70
CA TYR A 54 4.62 -10.82 9.71
C TYR A 54 5.76 -9.80 9.71
N SER A 55 6.90 -10.21 10.27
CA SER A 55 8.08 -9.35 10.42
C SER A 55 8.64 -8.81 9.10
N ALA A 56 8.48 -9.56 8.00
CA ALA A 56 8.87 -9.12 6.66
C ALA A 56 8.12 -7.84 6.23
N ILE A 57 6.86 -7.66 6.66
CA ILE A 57 6.04 -6.50 6.30
C ILE A 57 6.25 -5.35 7.31
N SER A 58 6.29 -5.67 8.61
CA SER A 58 6.46 -4.63 9.63
C SER A 58 7.84 -3.98 9.57
N LYS A 59 8.91 -4.74 9.27
CA LYS A 59 10.28 -4.21 9.11
C LYS A 59 10.56 -3.57 7.75
N TYR A 60 9.70 -3.77 6.75
CA TYR A 60 9.87 -3.14 5.44
C TYR A 60 9.68 -1.63 5.55
N ASN A 61 10.57 -0.84 4.94
CA ASN A 61 10.48 0.61 4.92
C ASN A 61 9.96 1.10 3.54
N PRO A 62 8.66 1.39 3.41
CA PRO A 62 8.10 1.84 2.15
C PRO A 62 8.62 3.24 1.79
N GLN A 63 8.97 3.42 0.53
CA GLN A 63 9.27 4.74 -0.02
C GLN A 63 7.97 5.43 -0.47
N ALA A 64 8.00 6.76 -0.55
CA ALA A 64 6.89 7.52 -1.11
C ALA A 64 6.63 7.10 -2.56
N ALA A 65 5.36 7.06 -2.95
CA ALA A 65 4.99 6.81 -4.33
C ALA A 65 5.54 7.94 -5.21
N MET A 66 6.20 7.56 -6.30
CA MET A 66 6.70 8.48 -7.32
C MET A 66 6.21 8.04 -8.68
N GLU A 67 5.94 9.01 -9.56
CA GLU A 67 5.69 8.71 -10.96
C GLU A 67 6.97 8.16 -11.59
N TRP A 68 6.90 6.95 -12.13
CA TRP A 68 8.03 6.32 -12.76
C TRP A 68 8.28 6.96 -14.14
N SER A 69 9.25 7.85 -14.21
CA SER A 69 9.77 8.39 -15.48
C SER A 69 10.64 7.39 -16.24
N LYS A 70 11.10 6.32 -15.56
CA LYS A 70 11.96 5.29 -16.13
C LYS A 70 11.16 4.19 -16.82
N THR A 71 11.61 3.86 -18.02
CA THR A 71 11.11 2.84 -18.96
C THR A 71 10.46 1.64 -18.30
N LYS A 72 9.27 1.23 -18.78
CA LYS A 72 8.54 -0.01 -18.42
C LYS A 72 9.32 -1.32 -18.63
N ARG A 73 10.60 -1.25 -19.00
CA ARG A 73 11.49 -2.38 -19.33
C ARG A 73 11.90 -3.20 -18.10
N ASN A 74 11.92 -2.63 -16.89
CA ASN A 74 12.36 -3.35 -15.68
C ASN A 74 11.23 -4.11 -14.94
N PHE A 75 10.04 -4.18 -15.54
CA PHE A 75 8.94 -5.01 -15.03
C PHE A 75 8.82 -6.26 -15.91
N GLY A 76 8.97 -7.47 -15.33
CA GLY A 76 8.89 -8.75 -16.03
C GLY A 76 10.20 -9.55 -16.03
N ILE A 77 10.23 -10.68 -16.76
CA ILE A 77 11.46 -11.48 -16.93
C ILE A 77 12.41 -10.73 -17.88
N GLY A 78 13.42 -10.08 -17.29
CA GLY A 78 14.51 -9.37 -17.95
C GLY A 78 14.28 -7.87 -18.16
N VAL A 79 14.96 -7.02 -17.39
CA VAL A 79 16.05 -6.08 -17.80
C VAL A 79 16.80 -5.69 -16.52
N LEU A 80 18.05 -6.13 -16.43
CA LEU A 80 19.04 -5.79 -15.40
C LEU A 80 20.40 -5.71 -16.10
N ASN A 81 21.05 -4.55 -16.03
CA ASN A 81 22.50 -4.43 -16.07
C ASN A 81 22.91 -3.60 -14.85
#